data_AF-R9C511-F1
#
_entry.id   AF-R9C511-F1
#
_cell.length_a   1.000
_cell.length_b   1.000
_cell.length_c   1.000
_cell.angle_alpha   90.00
_cell.angle_beta   90.00
_cell.angle_gamma   90.00
#
_symmetry.space_group_name_H-M   'P 1'
#
loop_
_entity.id
_entity.type
_entity.pdbx_description
1 polymer ?
#
loop_
_entity_poly.entity_id
_entity_poly.type
_entity_poly.pdbx_seq_one_letter_code
_entity_poly.pdbx_strand_id
1 'polypeptide(L)'
;MVKDSMENTVKDTYSKNISKNESKNISNYEDDDIFNRVVDIKVLEVSRAYLNLNNTSYNEQKLLQLQNEFSSELLVQAIVEAGKRNANSLEYVEKVLNDWRKNRINTPIEIKEYISKYKSRNSKNTKKGNIYSDYTSNNSKRLKFNNFKGRDYDYDELERKLLGWDRD
;
A
#
# COMPACT_ATOMS: atom_id res chain seq x y z
N MET A 1 -12.23 -9.66 -59.63
CA MET A 1 -11.15 -8.64 -59.55
C MET A 1 -11.23 -8.02 -58.17
N VAL A 2 -10.07 -7.89 -57.51
CA VAL A 2 -9.79 -7.16 -56.26
C VAL A 2 -10.26 -7.80 -54.94
N LYS A 3 -9.34 -8.52 -54.28
CA LYS A 3 -8.68 -8.12 -52.99
C LYS A 3 -8.16 -9.36 -52.24
N ASP A 4 -7.24 -10.08 -52.89
CA ASP A 4 -6.14 -10.68 -52.15
C ASP A 4 -5.21 -9.56 -51.68
N SER A 5 -4.55 -9.78 -50.54
CA SER A 5 -3.48 -8.98 -49.92
C SER A 5 -3.94 -8.08 -48.78
N MET A 6 -3.47 -8.43 -47.57
CA MET A 6 -3.48 -7.70 -46.30
C MET A 6 -4.45 -8.20 -45.24
N GLU A 7 -4.26 -9.43 -44.75
CA GLU A 7 -4.43 -9.73 -43.32
C GLU A 7 -3.68 -11.01 -42.91
N ASN A 8 -2.59 -11.28 -43.63
CA ASN A 8 -1.68 -12.40 -43.42
C ASN A 8 -0.36 -11.88 -42.80
N THR A 9 -0.43 -11.30 -41.59
CA THR A 9 0.76 -10.85 -40.85
C THR A 9 0.68 -10.98 -39.32
N VAL A 10 -0.46 -11.33 -38.71
CA VAL A 10 -0.58 -11.41 -37.23
C VAL A 10 -0.66 -12.86 -36.71
N LYS A 11 -0.87 -13.86 -37.58
CA LYS A 11 -1.06 -15.26 -37.17
C LYS A 11 0.23 -16.06 -36.98
N ASP A 12 1.38 -15.52 -37.37
CA ASP A 12 2.63 -16.28 -37.45
C ASP A 12 3.62 -16.06 -36.28
N THR A 13 3.31 -15.17 -35.33
CA THR A 13 4.22 -14.86 -34.20
C THR A 13 3.80 -15.43 -32.85
N TYR A 14 2.56 -15.90 -32.67
CA TYR A 14 2.11 -16.53 -31.41
C TYR A 14 2.18 -18.06 -31.40
N SER A 15 2.37 -18.70 -32.56
CA SER A 15 2.30 -20.17 -32.72
C SER A 15 3.64 -20.91 -32.50
N LYS A 16 4.70 -20.23 -32.01
CA LYS A 16 6.06 -20.84 -31.92
C LYS A 16 6.63 -21.11 -30.52
N ASN A 17 5.94 -20.76 -29.43
CA ASN A 17 6.51 -20.91 -28.08
C ASN A 17 5.76 -21.90 -27.15
N ILE A 18 4.79 -22.68 -27.65
CA ILE A 18 4.03 -23.66 -26.84
C ILE A 18 4.05 -25.04 -27.52
N SER A 19 5.25 -25.49 -27.86
CA SER A 19 5.49 -26.83 -28.42
C SER A 19 6.86 -27.29 -27.96
N LYS A 20 6.90 -27.77 -26.70
CA LYS A 20 7.89 -28.72 -26.14
C LYS A 20 7.74 -28.81 -24.62
N ASN A 21 6.79 -29.63 -24.18
CA ASN A 21 6.94 -30.53 -23.02
C ASN A 21 5.63 -31.32 -22.79
N GLU A 22 5.48 -32.34 -23.63
CA GLU A 22 5.05 -33.69 -23.27
C GLU A 22 3.80 -33.87 -22.39
N SER A 23 2.73 -34.18 -23.10
CA SER A 23 1.54 -34.89 -22.66
C SER A 23 1.86 -36.11 -21.79
N LYS A 24 1.18 -36.23 -20.64
CA LYS A 24 0.46 -37.42 -20.14
C LYS A 24 0.05 -37.21 -18.68
N ASN A 25 -1.19 -36.77 -18.44
CA ASN A 25 -2.23 -37.62 -17.86
C ASN A 25 -3.55 -36.83 -17.83
N ILE A 26 -4.41 -37.08 -18.83
CA ILE A 26 -5.77 -36.56 -18.88
C ILE A 26 -6.63 -37.65 -18.27
N SER A 27 -6.95 -37.51 -16.99
CA SER A 27 -8.07 -38.21 -16.36
C SER A 27 -9.03 -37.17 -15.81
N ASN A 28 -10.10 -36.95 -16.56
CA ASN A 28 -11.43 -36.50 -16.14
C ASN A 28 -11.45 -35.57 -14.93
N TYR A 29 -11.52 -34.25 -15.18
CA TYR A 29 -12.06 -33.31 -14.22
C TYR A 29 -13.22 -32.59 -14.88
N GLU A 30 -14.39 -32.84 -14.31
CA GLU A 30 -15.70 -32.39 -14.76
C GLU A 30 -15.73 -30.86 -14.86
N ASP A 31 -16.32 -30.38 -15.95
CA ASP A 31 -16.55 -28.96 -16.30
C ASP A 31 -17.61 -28.27 -15.40
N ASP A 32 -17.69 -28.63 -14.11
CA ASP A 32 -18.68 -28.09 -13.16
C ASP A 32 -18.10 -27.07 -12.15
N ASP A 33 -16.79 -26.81 -12.17
CA ASP A 33 -16.09 -26.09 -11.07
C ASP A 33 -15.77 -24.60 -11.35
N ILE A 34 -16.19 -24.06 -12.50
CA ILE A 34 -15.93 -22.65 -12.85
C ILE A 34 -16.94 -21.70 -12.18
N PHE A 35 -18.15 -22.18 -11.88
CA PHE A 35 -19.27 -21.34 -11.40
C PHE A 35 -19.34 -21.15 -9.87
N ASN A 36 -18.51 -21.86 -9.09
CA ASN A 36 -18.56 -21.83 -7.62
C ASN A 36 -17.35 -21.17 -6.95
N ARG A 37 -16.54 -20.40 -7.67
CA ARG A 37 -15.40 -19.71 -7.06
C ARG A 37 -15.87 -18.49 -6.28
N VAL A 38 -16.18 -18.71 -5.00
CA VAL A 38 -16.59 -17.69 -4.03
C VAL A 38 -15.36 -17.08 -3.36
N VAL A 39 -15.46 -15.80 -2.98
CA VAL A 39 -14.44 -15.15 -2.15
C VAL A 39 -14.34 -15.90 -0.82
N ASP A 40 -13.11 -16.15 -0.37
CA ASP A 40 -12.83 -16.78 0.91
C ASP A 40 -13.54 -16.00 2.04
N ILE A 41 -14.28 -16.72 2.89
CA ILE A 41 -15.04 -16.14 4.00
C ILE A 41 -14.14 -15.25 4.88
N LYS A 42 -12.88 -15.66 5.09
CA LYS A 42 -11.92 -14.90 5.88
C LYS A 42 -11.53 -13.59 5.21
N VAL A 43 -11.40 -13.58 3.88
CA VAL A 43 -11.12 -12.35 3.11
C VAL A 43 -12.29 -11.39 3.23
N LEU A 44 -13.53 -11.89 3.12
CA LEU A 44 -14.73 -11.07 3.30
C LEU A 44 -14.81 -10.45 4.70
N GLU A 45 -14.64 -11.26 5.75
CA GLU A 45 -14.70 -10.79 7.13
C GLU A 45 -13.65 -9.70 7.41
N VAL A 46 -12.40 -9.94 6.99
CA VAL A 46 -11.29 -9.01 7.22
C VAL A 46 -11.46 -7.73 6.40
N SER A 47 -11.94 -7.82 5.15
CA SER A 47 -12.20 -6.64 4.31
C SER A 47 -13.25 -5.71 4.93
N ARG A 48 -14.33 -6.28 5.49
CA ARG A 48 -15.34 -5.52 6.24
C ARG A 48 -14.74 -4.85 7.47
N ALA A 49 -13.94 -5.59 8.25
CA ALA A 49 -13.39 -5.10 9.50
C ALA A 49 -12.34 -3.99 9.34
N TYR A 50 -11.48 -4.08 8.31
CA TYR A 50 -10.34 -3.17 8.15
C TYR A 50 -10.54 -2.06 7.13
N LEU A 51 -11.37 -2.28 6.11
CA LEU A 51 -11.58 -1.30 5.03
C LEU A 51 -12.96 -0.65 5.09
N ASN A 52 -13.87 -1.12 5.95
CA ASN A 52 -15.27 -0.69 5.99
C ASN A 52 -15.95 -0.78 4.61
N LEU A 53 -15.56 -1.77 3.81
CA LEU A 53 -16.15 -1.98 2.49
C LEU A 53 -17.55 -2.57 2.62
N ASN A 54 -18.49 -2.00 1.87
CA ASN A 54 -19.81 -2.59 1.67
C ASN A 54 -19.71 -3.75 0.66
N ASN A 55 -20.61 -4.72 0.77
CA ASN A 55 -20.73 -5.86 -0.14
C ASN A 55 -21.37 -5.42 -1.48
N THR A 56 -20.72 -4.49 -2.16
CA THR A 56 -21.09 -4.13 -3.53
C THR A 56 -20.57 -5.22 -4.45
N SER A 57 -21.35 -5.58 -5.47
CA SER A 57 -20.94 -6.54 -6.52
C SER A 57 -19.52 -6.25 -7.06
N TYR A 58 -19.16 -4.98 -7.27
CA TYR A 58 -17.81 -4.57 -7.66
C TYR A 58 -16.71 -5.00 -6.67
N ASN A 59 -16.92 -4.80 -5.37
CA ASN A 59 -15.93 -5.13 -4.34
C ASN A 59 -15.73 -6.64 -4.25
N GLU A 60 -16.81 -7.41 -4.32
CA GLU A 60 -16.76 -8.88 -4.32
C GLU A 60 -16.01 -9.41 -5.54
N GLN A 61 -16.33 -8.88 -6.74
CA GLN A 61 -15.63 -9.24 -7.98
C GLN A 61 -14.13 -8.89 -7.91
N LYS A 62 -13.79 -7.72 -7.38
CA LYS A 62 -12.39 -7.29 -7.26
C LYS A 62 -11.62 -8.13 -6.23
N LEU A 63 -12.24 -8.48 -5.10
CA LEU A 63 -11.66 -9.38 -4.11
C LEU A 63 -11.45 -10.78 -4.70
N LEU A 64 -12.42 -11.29 -5.46
CA LEU A 64 -12.30 -12.58 -6.16
C LEU A 64 -11.16 -12.55 -7.17
N GLN A 65 -11.04 -11.48 -7.96
CA GLN A 65 -9.92 -11.29 -8.88
C GLN A 65 -8.58 -11.35 -8.13
N LEU A 66 -8.43 -10.58 -7.05
CA LEU A 66 -7.18 -10.55 -6.27
C LEU A 66 -6.88 -11.90 -5.61
N GLN A 67 -7.88 -12.62 -5.13
CA GLN A 67 -7.72 -13.96 -4.57
C GLN A 67 -7.33 -15.01 -5.64
N ASN A 68 -7.70 -14.80 -6.89
CA ASN A 68 -7.28 -15.67 -7.98
C ASN A 68 -5.83 -15.41 -8.40
N GLU A 69 -5.37 -14.17 -8.26
CA GLU A 69 -4.01 -13.75 -8.59
C GLU A 69 -3.00 -13.91 -7.43
N PHE A 70 -3.47 -13.95 -6.19
CA PHE A 70 -2.66 -13.99 -4.97
C PHE A 70 -3.25 -14.98 -3.96
N SER A 71 -2.41 -15.60 -3.13
CA SER A 71 -2.89 -16.47 -2.04
C SER A 71 -3.82 -15.71 -1.09
N SER A 72 -4.90 -16.36 -0.63
CA SER A 72 -5.85 -15.82 0.36
C SER A 72 -5.14 -15.29 1.61
N GLU A 73 -4.08 -15.97 2.06
CA GLU A 73 -3.29 -15.52 3.21
C GLU A 73 -2.59 -14.18 2.95
N LEU A 74 -2.03 -14.01 1.75
CA LEU A 74 -1.36 -12.79 1.34
C LEU A 74 -2.35 -11.63 1.25
N LEU A 75 -3.52 -11.88 0.66
CA LEU A 75 -4.59 -10.91 0.53
C LEU A 75 -5.09 -10.43 1.89
N VAL A 76 -5.31 -11.35 2.83
CA VAL A 76 -5.70 -11.01 4.22
C VAL A 76 -4.66 -10.10 4.86
N GLN A 77 -3.36 -10.41 4.75
CA GLN A 77 -2.31 -9.57 5.33
C GLN A 77 -2.27 -8.18 4.69
N ALA A 78 -2.46 -8.08 3.37
CA ALA A 78 -2.47 -6.81 2.66
C ALA A 78 -3.64 -5.92 3.09
N ILE A 79 -4.84 -6.49 3.25
CA ILE A 79 -6.03 -5.79 3.75
C ILE A 79 -5.78 -5.24 5.16
N VAL A 80 -5.22 -6.06 6.05
CA VAL A 80 -4.88 -5.66 7.42
C VAL A 80 -3.87 -4.51 7.43
N GLU A 81 -2.82 -4.58 6.61
CA GLU A 81 -1.82 -3.50 6.50
C GLU A 81 -2.38 -2.22 5.88
N ALA A 82 -3.31 -2.33 4.93
CA ALA A 82 -4.02 -1.18 4.36
C ALA A 82 -4.88 -0.46 5.41
N GLY A 83 -5.67 -1.22 6.19
CA GLY A 83 -6.47 -0.65 7.28
C GLY A 83 -5.62 0.02 8.38
N LYS A 84 -4.48 -0.59 8.76
CA LYS A 84 -3.53 0.03 9.71
C LYS A 84 -2.95 1.37 9.22
N ARG A 85 -2.89 1.57 7.90
CA ARG A 85 -2.42 2.81 7.27
C ARG A 85 -3.54 3.80 6.99
N ASN A 86 -4.77 3.49 7.40
CA ASN A 86 -5.97 4.25 7.10
C ASN A 86 -6.18 4.46 5.59
N ALA A 87 -5.75 3.48 4.78
CA ALA A 87 -5.82 3.50 3.33
C ALA A 87 -6.85 2.46 2.87
N ASN A 88 -8.12 2.79 3.03
CA ASN A 88 -9.23 1.84 3.02
C ASN A 88 -9.75 1.50 1.61
N SER A 89 -8.88 1.43 0.61
CA SER A 89 -9.25 1.24 -0.80
C SER A 89 -8.67 -0.07 -1.37
N LEU A 90 -9.44 -0.75 -2.22
CA LEU A 90 -8.98 -1.99 -2.87
C LEU A 90 -7.80 -1.74 -3.83
N GLU A 91 -7.70 -0.55 -4.40
CA GLU A 91 -6.56 -0.13 -5.21
C GLU A 91 -5.29 -0.02 -4.37
N TYR A 92 -5.41 0.41 -3.11
CA TYR A 92 -4.27 0.44 -2.21
C TYR A 92 -3.82 -0.97 -1.81
N VAL A 93 -4.77 -1.87 -1.54
CA VAL A 93 -4.50 -3.28 -1.29
C VAL A 93 -3.76 -3.91 -2.47
N GLU A 94 -4.24 -3.68 -3.69
CA GLU A 94 -3.58 -4.14 -4.92
C GLU A 94 -2.15 -3.58 -5.06
N LYS A 95 -1.93 -2.30 -4.73
CA LYS A 95 -0.59 -1.70 -4.72
C LYS A 95 0.35 -2.39 -3.73
N VAL A 96 -0.13 -2.69 -2.53
CA VAL A 96 0.65 -3.41 -1.50
C VAL A 96 1.01 -4.82 -1.98
N LEU A 97 0.04 -5.55 -2.55
CA LEU A 97 0.26 -6.89 -3.10
C LEU A 97 1.28 -6.90 -4.24
N ASN A 98 1.18 -5.92 -5.14
CA ASN A 98 2.14 -5.76 -6.24
C ASN A 98 3.54 -5.39 -5.75
N ASP A 99 3.66 -4.57 -4.71
CA ASP A 99 4.94 -4.27 -4.07
C ASP A 99 5.57 -5.54 -3.46
N TRP A 100 4.79 -6.37 -2.77
CA TRP A 100 5.29 -7.64 -2.23
C TRP A 100 5.71 -8.62 -3.33
N ARG A 101 4.92 -8.75 -4.40
CA ARG A 101 5.25 -9.57 -5.57
C ARG A 101 6.57 -9.12 -6.22
N LYS A 102 6.78 -7.81 -6.38
CA LYS A 102 8.04 -7.25 -6.91
C LYS A 102 9.25 -7.60 -6.04
N ASN A 103 9.07 -7.59 -4.73
CA ASN A 103 10.11 -7.96 -3.76
C ASN A 103 10.23 -9.49 -3.55
N ARG A 104 9.48 -10.30 -4.31
CA ARG A 104 9.41 -11.77 -4.19
C ARG A 104 9.03 -12.26 -2.79
N ILE A 105 8.21 -11.49 -2.09
CA ILE A 105 7.69 -11.81 -0.76
C ILE A 105 6.39 -12.57 -0.95
N ASN A 106 6.38 -13.85 -0.58
CA ASN A 106 5.19 -14.70 -0.71
C ASN A 106 4.84 -15.46 0.56
N THR A 107 5.72 -15.48 1.56
CA THR A 107 5.44 -16.15 2.84
C THR A 107 4.99 -15.18 3.93
N PRO A 108 4.12 -15.61 4.87
CA PRO A 108 3.71 -14.78 6.01
C PRO A 108 4.88 -14.31 6.88
N ILE A 109 5.97 -15.09 6.92
CA ILE A 109 7.17 -14.78 7.70
C ILE A 109 7.90 -13.59 7.06
N GLU A 110 8.17 -13.66 5.75
CA GLU A 110 8.82 -12.58 5.01
C GLU A 110 8.02 -11.28 5.05
N ILE A 111 6.69 -11.35 4.99
CA ILE A 111 5.81 -10.17 5.10
C ILE A 111 6.04 -9.46 6.44
N LYS A 112 6.06 -10.20 7.56
CA LYS A 112 6.29 -9.63 8.89
C LYS A 112 7.66 -8.95 8.99
N GLU A 113 8.70 -9.57 8.43
CA GLU A 113 10.03 -8.97 8.37
C GLU A 113 10.05 -7.70 7.52
N TYR A 114 9.38 -7.72 6.36
CA TYR A 114 9.29 -6.59 5.45
C TYR A 114 8.60 -5.39 6.11
N ILE A 115 7.44 -5.62 6.74
CA ILE A 115 6.69 -4.59 7.46
C ILE A 115 7.55 -3.99 8.60
N SER A 116 8.26 -4.83 9.34
CA SER A 116 9.14 -4.39 10.44
C SER A 116 10.29 -3.52 9.94
N LYS A 117 10.96 -3.93 8.86
CA LYS A 117 12.00 -3.15 8.18
C LYS A 117 11.46 -1.80 7.71
N TYR A 118 10.30 -1.77 7.07
CA TYR A 118 9.67 -0.55 6.57
C TYR A 118 9.33 0.44 7.70
N LYS A 119 8.72 -0.04 8.80
CA LYS A 119 8.41 0.80 9.98
C LYS A 119 9.67 1.41 10.61
N SER A 120 10.74 0.62 10.74
CA SER A 120 12.00 1.09 11.31
C SER A 120 12.66 2.20 10.48
N ARG A 121 12.57 2.12 9.14
CA ARG A 121 13.08 3.15 8.22
C ARG A 121 12.31 4.46 8.36
N ASN A 122 10.98 4.39 8.43
CA ASN A 122 10.14 5.58 8.56
C ASN A 122 10.32 6.27 9.91
N SER A 123 10.49 5.53 11.01
CA SER A 123 10.73 6.11 12.34
C SER A 123 12.10 6.78 12.46
N LYS A 124 13.12 6.29 11.75
CA LYS A 124 14.46 6.92 11.75
C LYS A 124 14.48 8.28 11.05
N ASN A 125 13.62 8.49 10.07
CA ASN A 125 13.52 9.75 9.35
C ASN A 125 12.84 10.85 10.17
N THR A 126 11.96 10.51 11.13
CA THR A 126 11.30 11.51 12.00
C THR A 126 12.15 11.93 13.20
N LYS A 127 13.17 11.14 13.58
CA LYS A 127 14.09 11.45 14.69
C LYS A 127 15.30 12.32 14.32
N LYS A 128 15.44 12.71 13.05
CA LYS A 128 16.52 13.62 12.57
C LYS A 128 16.16 15.11 12.65
N GLY A 129 15.07 15.48 13.31
CA GLY A 129 14.61 16.87 13.45
C GLY A 129 14.48 17.30 14.90
N ASN A 130 15.52 17.12 15.72
CA ASN A 130 15.73 17.87 16.96
C ASN A 130 17.16 17.67 17.47
N ILE A 131 18.07 18.50 16.95
CA ILE A 131 19.24 18.95 17.69
C ILE A 131 19.26 20.45 17.43
N TYR A 132 19.13 21.25 18.50
CA TYR A 132 19.35 22.68 18.57
C TYR A 132 20.08 23.22 17.33
N SER A 133 19.31 23.79 16.39
CA SER A 133 19.91 24.42 15.21
C SER A 133 20.57 25.70 15.68
N ASP A 134 21.87 25.62 15.92
CA ASP A 134 22.75 26.78 15.98
C ASP A 134 22.39 27.73 14.83
N TYR A 135 22.09 28.95 15.22
CA TYR A 135 22.07 30.14 14.42
C TYR A 135 23.37 30.22 13.62
N THR A 136 23.36 29.73 12.38
CA THR A 136 24.09 30.28 11.23
C THR A 136 24.04 29.32 10.04
N SER A 137 24.14 29.90 8.84
CA SER A 137 24.35 29.26 7.55
C SER A 137 23.12 28.97 6.68
N ASN A 138 22.79 30.00 5.89
CA ASN A 138 22.77 29.97 4.42
C ASN A 138 21.72 29.14 3.65
N ASN A 139 20.89 29.91 2.92
CA ASN A 139 20.40 29.64 1.57
C ASN A 139 19.67 28.32 1.28
N SER A 140 18.49 28.17 1.89
CA SER A 140 17.37 27.54 1.18
C SER A 140 16.07 28.25 1.58
N LYS A 141 15.18 28.50 0.61
CA LYS A 141 13.89 29.18 0.80
C LYS A 141 13.07 28.40 1.84
N ARG A 142 13.21 28.79 3.12
CA ARG A 142 12.46 28.22 4.24
C ARG A 142 10.97 28.46 4.00
N LEU A 143 10.16 27.40 4.13
CA LEU A 143 8.70 27.47 4.02
C LEU A 143 8.18 28.51 5.02
N LYS A 144 7.37 29.46 4.53
CA LYS A 144 6.92 30.67 5.25
C LYS A 144 6.07 30.42 6.52
N PHE A 145 5.70 29.18 6.80
CA PHE A 145 4.80 28.83 7.91
C PHE A 145 5.50 28.75 9.28
N ASN A 146 6.82 28.59 9.32
CA ASN A 146 7.58 28.45 10.58
C ASN A 146 8.44 29.69 10.90
N ASN A 147 7.92 30.87 10.59
CA ASN A 147 8.64 32.15 10.76
C ASN A 147 8.30 32.90 12.05
N PHE A 148 7.54 32.29 12.96
CA PHE A 148 7.28 32.85 14.28
C PHE A 148 8.42 32.47 15.21
N LYS A 149 9.10 33.47 15.78
CA LYS A 149 9.92 33.25 16.97
C LYS A 149 8.95 33.01 18.15
N GLY A 150 9.31 32.10 19.06
CA GLY A 150 8.58 31.96 20.32
C GLY A 150 8.56 33.30 21.07
N ARG A 151 7.58 33.50 21.95
CA ARG A 151 7.59 34.65 22.84
C ARG A 151 8.68 34.41 23.89
N ASP A 152 9.67 35.29 23.93
CA ASP A 152 10.61 35.36 25.05
C ASP A 152 9.91 36.16 26.17
N TYR A 153 9.80 35.56 27.35
CA TYR A 153 9.20 36.19 28.52
C TYR A 153 10.30 36.54 29.52
N ASP A 154 10.35 37.81 29.92
CA ASP A 154 11.12 38.24 31.07
C ASP A 154 10.27 38.00 32.33
N TYR A 155 10.59 36.94 33.08
CA TYR A 155 9.81 36.52 34.24
C TYR A 155 9.87 37.55 35.36
N ASP A 156 10.98 38.27 35.52
CA ASP A 156 11.15 39.27 36.57
C ASP A 156 10.21 40.46 36.32
N GLU A 157 10.06 40.87 35.06
CA GLU A 157 9.12 41.93 34.68
C GLU A 157 7.66 41.49 34.85
N LEU A 158 7.34 40.26 34.46
CA LEU A 158 6.00 39.68 34.62
C LEU A 158 5.63 39.52 36.09
N GLU A 159 6.56 39.09 36.93
CA GLU A 159 6.40 38.98 38.37
C GLU A 159 6.15 40.35 38.99
N ARG A 160 6.96 41.36 38.64
CA ARG A 160 6.78 42.73 39.12
C ARG A 160 5.41 43.30 38.77
N LYS A 161 4.93 43.09 37.54
CA LYS A 161 3.59 43.50 37.08
C LYS A 161 2.47 42.73 37.79
N LEU A 162 2.66 41.43 37.99
CA LEU A 162 1.69 40.57 38.67
C LEU A 162 1.52 40.96 40.13
N LEU A 163 2.62 41.32 40.80
CA LEU A 163 2.64 41.74 42.21
C LEU A 163 2.32 43.23 42.41
N GLY A 164 2.22 44.00 41.32
CA GLY A 164 1.93 45.44 41.36
C GLY A 164 3.07 46.29 41.90
N TRP A 165 4.31 45.79 41.82
CA TRP A 165 5.55 46.47 42.23
C TRP A 165 6.10 47.38 41.12
N ASP A 166 5.32 47.62 40.06
CA ASP A 166 5.66 48.48 38.94
C ASP A 166 5.10 49.91 39.05
N ARG A 167 4.45 50.24 40.17
CA ARG A 167 3.83 51.54 40.43
C ARG A 167 4.77 52.43 41.25
N ASP A 168 5.40 53.39 40.57
CA ASP A 168 5.94 54.62 41.17
C ASP A 168 4.92 55.76 41.03
#